data_AF-A0A8C6V5W2-F1
#
_entry.id   AF-A0A8C6V5W2-F1
#
_cell.length_a   1.000
_cell.length_b   1.000
_cell.length_c   1.000
_cell.angle_alpha   90.00
_cell.angle_beta   90.00
_cell.angle_gamma   90.00
#
_symmetry.space_group_name_H-M   'P 1'
#
loop_
_entity.id
_entity.type
_entity.pdbx_description
1 polymer ?
#
loop_
_entity_poly.entity_id
_entity_poly.type
_entity_poly.pdbx_seq_one_letter_code
_entity_poly.pdbx_strand_id
1 'polypeptide(L)' 'MTAVHRLVIVRHGESSWNQENRFCGWFDADLSEKAWRRPNCGQARRGAGEDMEAFI' A
#
# COMPACT_ATOMS: atom_id res chain seq x y z
N MET A 1 -15.36 0.33 29.45
CA MET A 1 -14.17 0.97 28.87
C MET A 1 -14.26 0.78 27.36
N THR A 2 -14.35 1.86 26.59
CA THR A 2 -14.33 1.78 25.12
C THR A 2 -12.90 1.61 24.65
N ALA A 3 -12.63 0.58 23.85
CA ALA A 3 -11.33 0.38 23.24
C ALA A 3 -11.15 1.37 22.08
N VAL A 4 -9.98 1.99 21.98
CA VAL A 4 -9.62 2.85 20.84
C VAL A 4 -8.95 1.98 19.79
N HIS A 5 -9.54 1.91 18.60
CA HIS A 5 -8.97 1.18 17.47
C HIS A 5 -8.04 2.08 16.65
N ARG A 6 -6.99 1.48 16.08
CA ARG A 6 -6.04 2.17 15.21
C ARG A 6 -6.36 1.84 13.77
N LEU A 7 -6.70 2.86 12.98
CA LEU A 7 -6.90 2.72 11.55
C LEU A 7 -5.57 3.00 10.83
N VAL A 8 -5.15 2.09 9.95
CA VAL A 8 -3.98 2.30 9.11
C VAL A 8 -4.36 2.16 7.64
N ILE A 9 -4.06 3.21 6.88
CA ILE A 9 -4.38 3.30 5.45
C ILE A 9 -3.05 3.21 4.68
N VAL A 10 -2.99 2.30 3.70
CA VAL A 10 -1.82 2.11 2.86
C VAL A 10 -2.20 2.40 1.42
N ARG A 11 -1.40 3.24 0.75
CA ARG A 11 -1.49 3.44 -0.70
C ARG A 11 -0.54 2.49 -1.41
N HIS A 12 -0.98 1.91 -2.52
CA HIS A 12 -0.10 1.14 -3.40
C HIS A 12 1.01 2.01 -4.00
N GLY A 13 2.07 1.36 -4.49
CA GLY A 13 3.19 2.03 -5.15
C GLY A 13 2.86 2.52 -6.57
N GLU A 14 3.86 3.07 -7.25
CA GLU A 14 3.77 3.50 -8.65
C GLU A 14 3.32 2.35 -9.57
N SER A 15 2.34 2.58 -10.44
CA SER A 15 1.90 1.62 -11.46
C SER A 15 2.64 1.82 -12.79
N SER A 16 2.59 0.83 -13.67
CA SER A 16 3.11 0.90 -15.05
C SER A 16 2.51 2.09 -15.83
N TRP A 17 1.20 2.31 -15.72
CA TRP A 17 0.52 3.43 -16.38
C TRP A 17 0.89 4.80 -15.81
N ASN A 18 1.26 4.87 -14.53
CA ASN A 18 1.79 6.11 -13.96
C ASN A 18 3.13 6.47 -14.62
N GLN A 19 3.96 5.50 -15.02
CA GLN A 19 5.21 5.76 -15.74
C GLN A 19 4.95 6.28 -17.16
N GLU A 20 3.90 5.77 -17.79
CA GLU A 20 3.48 6.17 -19.13
C GLU A 20 2.64 7.47 -19.15
N ASN A 21 2.44 8.11 -17.98
CA ASN A 21 1.56 9.27 -17.80
C ASN A 21 0.15 9.06 -18.38
N ARG A 22 -0.40 7.85 -18.22
CA ARG A 22 -1.74 7.48 -18.68
C ARG A 22 -2.74 7.53 -17.52
N PHE A 23 -3.98 7.92 -17.84
CA PHE A 23 -5.08 7.87 -16.89
C PHE A 23 -5.52 6.43 -16.63
N CYS A 24 -5.31 5.91 -15.41
CA CYS A 24 -5.60 4.51 -15.06
C CYS A 24 -7.09 4.22 -14.83
N GLY A 25 -7.85 5.16 -14.26
CA GLY A 25 -9.28 4.93 -13.98
C GLY A 25 -9.52 3.64 -13.19
N TRP A 26 -10.34 2.75 -13.73
CA TRP A 26 -10.65 1.42 -13.17
C TRP A 26 -9.84 0.30 -13.83
N PHE A 27 -8.87 0.64 -14.68
CA PHE A 27 -7.99 -0.33 -15.31
C PHE A 27 -7.05 -0.92 -14.26
N ASP A 28 -6.98 -2.25 -14.24
CA ASP A 28 -6.12 -3.01 -13.34
C ASP A 28 -4.66 -2.94 -13.83
N ALA A 29 -3.99 -1.82 -13.54
CA ALA A 29 -2.60 -1.59 -13.93
C ALA A 29 -1.63 -2.23 -12.93
N ASP A 30 -0.73 -3.07 -13.44
CA ASP A 30 0.34 -3.65 -12.64
C ASP A 30 1.24 -2.59 -11.98
N LEU A 31 1.81 -2.95 -10.83
CA LEU A 31 2.85 -2.15 -10.18
C LEU A 31 4.12 -2.11 -11.02
N SER A 32 4.81 -0.97 -11.00
CA SER A 32 6.11 -0.84 -11.65
C SER A 32 7.19 -1.61 -10.90
N GLU A 33 8.27 -1.97 -11.59
CA GLU A 33 9.42 -2.64 -10.97
C GLU A 33 10.03 -1.82 -9.81
N LYS A 34 9.98 -0.48 -9.95
CA LYS A 34 10.41 0.46 -8.91
C LYS A 34 9.53 0.40 -7.67
N ALA A 35 8.22 0.22 -7.83
CA ALA A 35 7.32 0.01 -6.70
C ALA A 35 7.61 -1.31 -5.99
N TRP A 36 7.90 -2.37 -6.75
CA TRP A 36 8.24 -3.68 -6.18
C TRP A 36 9.54 -3.68 -5.39
N ARG A 37 10.54 -2.92 -5.85
CA ARG A 37 11.86 -2.80 -5.20
C ARG A 37 11.88 -1.85 -3.99
N ARG A 38 10.84 -1.03 -3.79
CA ARG A 38 10.80 -0.12 -2.64
C ARG A 38 10.55 -0.89 -1.33
N PRO A 39 11.07 -0.42 -0.20
CA PRO A 39 10.74 -0.97 1.12
C PRO A 39 9.22 -1.03 1.28
N ASN A 40 8.69 -2.23 1.52
CA ASN A 40 7.25 -2.40 1.57
C ASN A 40 6.70 -1.90 2.91
N CYS A 41 5.47 -1.36 2.88
CA CYS A 41 4.81 -0.86 4.10
C CYS A 41 4.67 -1.97 5.16
N GLY A 42 4.52 -3.23 4.74
CA GLY A 42 4.44 -4.37 5.65
C GLY A 42 5.71 -4.62 6.47
N GLN A 43 6.90 -4.35 5.94
CA GLN A 43 8.16 -4.40 6.67
C GLN A 43 8.26 -3.26 7.68
N ALA A 44 7.90 -2.04 7.26
CA ALA A 44 7.92 -0.87 8.14
C ALA A 44 6.98 -1.07 9.35
N ARG A 45 5.79 -1.64 9.13
CA ARG A 45 4.80 -1.89 10.19
C ARG A 45 5.16 -3.05 11.11
N ARG A 46 5.76 -4.11 10.57
CA ARG A 46 6.36 -5.17 11.39
C ARG A 46 7.45 -4.64 12.31
N GLY A 47 8.28 -3.71 11.83
CA GLY A 47 9.28 -3.02 12.65
C GLY A 47 8.66 -2.12 13.73
N ALA A 48 7.48 -1.56 13.49
CA ALA A 48 6.74 -0.73 14.44
C ALA A 48 5.85 -1.51 15.43
N GLY A 49 5.83 -2.85 15.34
CA GLY A 49 4.99 -3.69 16.22
C GLY A 49 3.50 -3.51 15.99
N GLU A 50 3.08 -3.23 14.75
CA GLU A 50 1.68 -3.07 14.39
C GLU A 50 1.12 -4.32 13.71
N ASP A 51 0.39 -5.13 14.48
CA ASP A 51 -0.34 -6.27 13.93
C ASP A 51 -1.63 -5.81 13.25
N MET A 52 -1.90 -6.34 12.05
CA MET A 52 -3.12 -6.07 11.28
C MET A 52 -4.14 -7.16 11.57
N GLU A 53 -5.24 -6.79 12.21
CA GLU A 53 -6.30 -7.73 12.57
C GLU A 53 -7.37 -7.89 11.48
N ALA A 54 -7.50 -6.90 10.60
CA ALA A 54 -8.48 -6.89 9.51
C ALA A 54 -7.93 -6.17 8.27
N PHE A 55 -8.30 -6.67 7.08
CA PHE A 55 -7.98 -6.10 5.78
C PHE A 55 -9.30 -5.94 5.01
N ILE A 56 -9.46 -4.81 4.32
CA ILE A 56 -10.63 -4.47 3.50
C ILE A 56 -10.20 -4.40 2.05
#